data_AF-A0A841W5D2-F1
#
_entry.id   AF-A0A841W5D2-F1
#
_cell.length_a   1.000
_cell.length_b   1.000
_cell.length_c   1.000
_cell.angle_alpha   90.00
_cell.angle_beta   90.00
_cell.angle_gamma   90.00
#
_symmetry.space_group_name_H-M   'P 1'
#
loop_
_entity.id
_entity.type
_entity.pdbx_description
1 polymer ?
#
loop_
_entity_poly.entity_id
_entity_poly.type
_entity_poly.pdbx_seq_one_letter_code
_entity_poly.pdbx_strand_id
1 'polypeptide(L)'
;MLYDENYLQNFSGEINPESINICELANSLEKFVTNREYRYSTDHKDIPNLILHVNNENIPHLLGLSRSHHVGLSTYQPKMIFEELKGHLTLNVLRDGDERWFPENQYKLIGCMLLYQIFNQCNCEIYTTLGIPKTHKMMKRFTRDNIHFIFVKAPNNLFFSVELSTSQNNENGEAIYFPRSLKLNDDKVIQVCNKVNVTNLEISRLSTKKRKHRRK
;
A
#
# COMPACT_ATOMS: atom_id res chain seq x y z
N MET A 1 4.74 14.50 -16.02
CA MET A 1 4.26 13.75 -14.86
C MET A 1 3.54 14.75 -13.97
N LEU A 2 2.22 14.64 -13.84
CA LEU A 2 1.40 15.61 -13.11
C LEU A 2 1.67 15.60 -11.60
N TYR A 3 1.91 14.41 -11.04
CA TYR A 3 2.21 14.22 -9.62
C TYR A 3 3.70 13.92 -9.45
N ASP A 4 4.53 14.94 -9.62
CA ASP A 4 5.96 14.80 -9.38
C ASP A 4 6.31 14.56 -7.89
N GLU A 5 7.59 14.37 -7.60
CA GLU A 5 8.05 14.10 -6.23
C GLU A 5 7.69 15.22 -5.26
N ASN A 6 7.86 16.48 -5.65
CA ASN A 6 7.56 17.63 -4.80
C ASN A 6 6.06 17.72 -4.51
N TYR A 7 5.22 17.43 -5.50
CA TYR A 7 3.78 17.33 -5.32
C TYR A 7 3.43 16.23 -4.30
N LEU A 8 3.98 15.01 -4.44
CA LEU A 8 3.68 13.90 -3.53
C LEU A 8 4.18 14.15 -2.10
N GLN A 9 5.37 14.75 -1.95
CA GLN A 9 5.94 15.13 -0.66
C GLN A 9 5.04 16.09 0.13
N ASN A 10 4.41 17.04 -0.57
CA ASN A 10 3.66 18.13 0.05
C ASN A 10 2.13 17.98 -0.12
N PHE A 11 1.67 16.86 -0.67
CA PHE A 11 0.26 16.63 -0.94
C PHE A 11 -0.56 16.72 0.35
N SER A 12 -1.50 17.67 0.39
CA SER A 12 -2.29 17.95 1.59
C SER A 12 -3.30 16.86 1.93
N GLY A 13 -3.59 15.94 0.99
CA GLY A 13 -4.72 15.02 1.06
C GLY A 13 -6.02 15.60 0.50
N GLU A 14 -6.01 16.86 0.04
CA GLU A 14 -7.18 17.52 -0.56
C GLU A 14 -7.11 17.44 -2.08
N ILE A 15 -8.02 16.64 -2.65
CA ILE A 15 -8.29 16.60 -4.10
C ILE A 15 -9.66 15.97 -4.30
N ASN A 16 -10.40 16.38 -5.33
CA ASN A 16 -11.60 15.66 -5.73
C ASN A 16 -11.18 14.31 -6.35
N PRO A 17 -11.60 13.14 -5.82
CA PRO A 17 -11.25 11.85 -6.41
C PRO A 17 -11.57 11.72 -7.90
N GLU A 18 -12.65 12.37 -8.37
CA GLU A 18 -13.05 12.35 -9.78
C GLU A 18 -12.06 13.08 -10.71
N SER A 19 -11.25 13.98 -10.15
CA SER A 19 -10.26 14.74 -10.91
C SER A 19 -8.90 14.04 -11.02
N ILE A 20 -8.72 12.91 -10.32
CA ILE A 20 -7.44 12.21 -10.30
C ILE A 20 -7.19 11.53 -11.65
N ASN A 21 -6.14 11.96 -12.33
CA ASN A 21 -5.57 11.23 -13.46
C ASN A 21 -4.87 9.95 -12.98
N ILE A 22 -5.54 8.80 -13.10
CA ILE A 22 -5.04 7.48 -12.67
C ILE A 22 -3.74 7.09 -13.38
N CYS A 23 -3.61 7.43 -14.66
CA CYS A 23 -2.41 7.11 -15.45
C CYS A 23 -1.18 7.85 -14.92
N GLU A 24 -1.32 9.15 -14.66
CA GLU A 24 -0.26 9.94 -14.04
C GLU A 24 0.03 9.45 -12.61
N LEU A 25 -0.98 9.03 -11.85
CA LEU A 25 -0.78 8.46 -10.50
C LEU A 25 0.03 7.17 -10.55
N ALA A 26 -0.33 6.21 -11.41
CA ALA A 26 0.38 4.94 -11.52
C ALA A 26 1.85 5.14 -11.94
N ASN A 27 2.12 6.01 -12.90
CA ASN A 27 3.48 6.34 -13.34
C ASN A 27 4.31 7.03 -12.23
N SER A 28 3.67 7.88 -11.43
CA SER A 28 4.33 8.55 -10.31
C SER A 28 4.66 7.58 -9.18
N LEU A 29 3.73 6.68 -8.85
CA LEU A 29 3.95 5.60 -7.87
C LEU A 29 5.07 4.67 -8.32
N GLU A 30 5.12 4.30 -9.60
CA GLU A 30 6.22 3.49 -10.13
C GLU A 30 7.59 4.13 -9.95
N LYS A 31 7.68 5.44 -10.21
CA LYS A 31 8.94 6.16 -10.14
C LYS A 31 9.41 6.38 -8.69
N PHE A 32 8.50 6.71 -7.80
CA PHE A 32 8.86 7.25 -6.49
C PHE A 32 8.56 6.32 -5.31
N VAL A 33 7.65 5.35 -5.46
CA VAL A 33 7.11 4.56 -4.34
C VAL A 33 7.30 3.05 -4.51
N THR A 34 6.99 2.48 -5.66
CA THR A 34 7.05 1.02 -5.87
C THR A 34 8.40 0.57 -6.43
N ASN A 35 8.58 -0.74 -6.52
CA ASN A 35 9.83 -1.44 -6.85
C ASN A 35 10.98 -1.03 -5.90
N ARG A 36 10.64 -0.83 -4.62
CA ARG A 36 11.55 -0.37 -3.57
C ARG A 36 11.49 -1.27 -2.33
N GLU A 37 12.64 -1.40 -1.70
CA GLU A 37 12.79 -1.90 -0.34
C GLU A 37 12.94 -0.70 0.59
N TYR A 38 12.09 -0.66 1.61
CA TYR A 38 12.17 0.30 2.70
C TYR A 38 12.62 -0.43 3.95
N ARG A 39 13.67 0.09 4.58
CA ARG A 39 14.18 -0.41 5.85
C ARG A 39 13.94 0.63 6.92
N TYR A 40 13.34 0.19 8.01
CA TYR A 40 13.12 1.01 9.18
C TYR A 40 13.63 0.31 10.43
N SER A 41 14.14 1.07 11.40
CA SER A 41 14.34 0.57 12.75
C SER A 41 13.06 0.75 13.55
N THR A 42 12.75 -0.18 14.45
CA THR A 42 11.60 -0.07 15.35
C THR A 42 12.00 -0.26 16.81
N ASP A 43 11.20 0.24 17.73
CA ASP A 43 11.33 0.01 19.18
C ASP A 43 10.66 -1.30 19.66
N HIS A 44 10.10 -2.09 18.75
CA HIS A 44 9.53 -3.40 19.08
C HIS A 44 10.64 -4.44 19.26
N LYS A 45 10.70 -5.05 20.47
CA LYS A 45 11.78 -5.98 20.87
C LYS A 45 12.02 -7.12 19.89
N ASP A 46 10.95 -7.73 19.37
CA ASP A 46 11.06 -8.90 18.49
C ASP A 46 11.33 -8.53 17.02
N ILE A 47 11.16 -7.25 16.65
CA ILE A 47 11.29 -6.77 15.26
C ILE A 47 12.06 -5.45 15.25
N PRO A 48 13.37 -5.48 15.57
CA PRO A 48 14.19 -4.27 15.58
C PRO A 48 14.33 -3.66 14.18
N ASN A 49 14.20 -4.47 13.12
CA ASN A 49 14.23 -4.04 11.73
C ASN A 49 12.92 -4.42 11.02
N LEU A 50 12.22 -3.42 10.50
CA LEU A 50 11.07 -3.60 9.61
C LEU A 50 11.52 -3.45 8.16
N ILE A 51 11.45 -4.54 7.39
CA ILE A 51 11.78 -4.57 5.96
C ILE A 51 10.49 -4.64 5.16
N LEU A 52 10.23 -3.63 4.34
CA LEU A 52 9.02 -3.50 3.54
C LEU A 52 9.37 -3.52 2.04
N HIS A 53 8.78 -4.44 1.30
CA HIS A 53 8.83 -4.47 -0.16
C HIS A 53 7.53 -3.91 -0.72
N VAL A 54 7.65 -2.84 -1.49
CA VAL A 54 6.51 -2.25 -2.23
C VAL A 54 6.75 -2.47 -3.71
N ASN A 55 5.93 -3.30 -4.35
CA ASN A 55 5.98 -3.63 -5.77
C ASN A 55 4.76 -3.03 -6.50
N ASN A 56 4.86 -2.92 -7.82
CA ASN A 56 3.76 -2.47 -8.69
C ASN A 56 2.46 -3.26 -8.46
N GLU A 57 2.58 -4.57 -8.25
CA GLU A 57 1.45 -5.48 -8.02
C GLU A 57 0.68 -5.20 -6.71
N ASN A 58 1.27 -4.46 -5.76
CA ASN A 58 0.54 -4.05 -4.56
C ASN A 58 -0.52 -3.00 -4.88
N ILE A 59 -0.28 -2.10 -5.84
CA ILE A 59 -1.15 -0.94 -6.07
C ILE A 59 -2.60 -1.31 -6.44
N PRO A 60 -2.87 -2.26 -7.35
CA PRO A 60 -4.25 -2.69 -7.61
C PRO A 60 -4.97 -3.23 -6.37
N HIS A 61 -4.27 -3.94 -5.48
CA HIS A 61 -4.86 -4.40 -4.22
C HIS A 61 -5.22 -3.22 -3.30
N LEU A 62 -4.36 -2.20 -3.22
CA LEU A 62 -4.64 -1.00 -2.45
C LEU A 62 -5.82 -0.21 -3.04
N LEU A 63 -6.01 -0.23 -4.37
CA LEU A 63 -7.16 0.40 -5.05
C LEU A 63 -8.45 -0.43 -4.99
N GLY A 64 -8.42 -1.65 -4.44
CA GLY A 64 -9.59 -2.55 -4.44
C GLY A 64 -9.88 -3.19 -5.80
N LEU A 65 -8.94 -3.14 -6.75
CA LEU A 65 -9.03 -3.77 -8.07
C LEU A 65 -8.63 -5.26 -7.97
N SER A 66 -9.44 -6.08 -7.31
CA SER A 66 -9.20 -7.53 -7.18
C SER A 66 -10.31 -8.38 -7.79
N ARG A 67 -10.00 -9.65 -8.06
CA ARG A 67 -10.78 -10.65 -8.83
C ARG A 67 -12.28 -10.78 -8.49
N SER A 68 -12.70 -10.38 -7.30
CA SER A 68 -14.09 -10.49 -6.84
C SER A 68 -14.85 -9.16 -6.78
N HIS A 69 -14.20 -8.03 -7.08
CA HIS A 69 -14.76 -6.71 -6.76
C HIS A 69 -14.84 -5.75 -7.96
N HIS A 70 -14.29 -6.10 -9.13
CA HIS A 70 -14.40 -5.27 -10.33
C HIS A 70 -14.63 -6.12 -11.58
N VAL A 71 -15.79 -5.96 -12.22
CA VAL A 71 -16.23 -6.82 -13.34
C VAL A 71 -15.61 -6.42 -14.69
N GLY A 72 -15.22 -5.15 -14.87
CA GLY A 72 -14.70 -4.63 -16.14
C GLY A 72 -13.19 -4.73 -16.41
N LEU A 73 -12.43 -5.55 -15.68
CA LEU A 73 -10.98 -5.69 -15.91
C LEU A 73 -10.68 -6.79 -16.96
N SER A 74 -9.70 -6.55 -17.83
CA SER A 74 -9.25 -7.51 -18.85
C SER A 74 -8.56 -8.75 -18.25
N THR A 75 -8.08 -8.62 -17.02
CA THR A 75 -7.22 -9.57 -16.32
C THR A 75 -7.39 -9.43 -14.81
N TYR A 76 -7.07 -10.49 -14.10
CA TYR A 76 -7.04 -10.51 -12.64
C TYR A 76 -5.62 -10.54 -12.07
N GLN A 77 -4.60 -10.49 -12.93
CA GLN A 77 -3.21 -10.44 -12.51
C GLN A 77 -2.86 -9.01 -12.08
N PRO A 78 -2.54 -8.75 -10.80
CA PRO A 78 -2.30 -7.40 -10.31
C PRO A 78 -1.19 -6.68 -11.08
N LYS A 79 -0.12 -7.40 -11.43
CA LYS A 79 0.95 -6.83 -12.25
C LYS A 79 0.45 -6.32 -13.61
N MET A 80 -0.42 -7.07 -14.29
CA MET A 80 -0.98 -6.62 -15.57
C MET A 80 -1.92 -5.43 -15.38
N ILE A 81 -2.79 -5.48 -14.36
CA ILE A 81 -3.69 -4.36 -14.04
C ILE A 81 -2.87 -3.08 -13.83
N PHE A 82 -1.75 -3.15 -13.10
CA PHE A 82 -0.89 -1.98 -12.91
C PHE A 82 -0.30 -1.43 -14.21
N GLU A 83 0.14 -2.28 -15.14
CA GLU A 83 0.61 -1.82 -16.45
C GLU A 83 -0.51 -1.18 -17.28
N GLU A 84 -1.75 -1.65 -17.16
CA GLU A 84 -2.90 -1.03 -17.81
C GLU A 84 -3.25 0.33 -17.20
N LEU A 85 -3.16 0.47 -15.87
CA LEU A 85 -3.34 1.75 -15.16
C LEU A 85 -2.38 2.81 -15.66
N LYS A 86 -1.14 2.44 -16.02
CA LYS A 86 -0.13 3.35 -16.58
C LYS A 86 -0.42 3.82 -18.01
N GLY A 87 -1.46 3.29 -18.65
CA GLY A 87 -1.79 3.58 -20.04
C GLY A 87 -3.26 3.94 -20.19
N HIS A 88 -4.08 2.93 -20.49
CA HIS A 88 -5.43 3.11 -21.03
C HIS A 88 -6.55 2.85 -20.02
N LEU A 89 -6.25 2.26 -18.85
CA LEU A 89 -7.23 2.02 -17.80
C LEU A 89 -7.49 3.31 -17.00
N THR A 90 -8.18 4.24 -17.65
CA THR A 90 -8.55 5.55 -17.07
C THR A 90 -9.65 5.41 -16.02
N LEU A 91 -9.89 6.48 -15.25
CA LEU A 91 -10.97 6.50 -14.27
C LEU A 91 -12.35 6.27 -14.90
N ASN A 92 -12.61 6.82 -16.09
CA ASN A 92 -13.86 6.60 -16.80
C ASN A 92 -14.02 5.14 -17.20
N VAL A 93 -12.96 4.50 -17.71
CA VAL A 93 -12.99 3.07 -18.08
C VAL A 93 -13.28 2.20 -16.85
N LEU A 94 -12.67 2.49 -15.69
CA LEU A 94 -12.97 1.77 -14.45
C LEU A 94 -14.44 1.95 -14.02
N ARG A 95 -14.95 3.19 -14.06
CA ARG A 95 -16.35 3.49 -13.70
C ARG A 95 -17.35 2.79 -14.62
N ASP A 96 -17.11 2.82 -15.92
CA ASP A 96 -17.97 2.18 -16.93
C ASP A 96 -17.90 0.64 -16.80
N GLY A 97 -16.76 0.11 -16.35
CA GLY A 97 -16.55 -1.32 -16.13
C GLY A 97 -17.17 -1.87 -14.83
N ASP A 98 -17.34 -1.02 -13.81
CA ASP A 98 -18.05 -1.35 -12.57
C ASP A 98 -18.58 -0.08 -11.88
N GLU A 99 -19.87 0.18 -12.01
CA GLU A 99 -20.54 1.36 -11.44
C GLU A 99 -20.45 1.43 -9.91
N ARG A 100 -20.15 0.31 -9.22
CA ARG A 100 -20.03 0.28 -7.76
C ARG A 100 -18.61 0.51 -7.27
N TRP A 101 -17.60 0.16 -8.07
CA TRP A 101 -16.21 0.25 -7.62
C TRP A 101 -15.85 1.69 -7.21
N PHE A 102 -16.22 2.68 -8.03
CA PHE A 102 -15.82 4.07 -7.76
C PHE A 102 -16.47 4.63 -6.49
N PRO A 103 -17.81 4.55 -6.27
CA PRO A 103 -18.41 4.94 -4.99
C PRO A 103 -17.76 4.30 -3.76
N GLU A 104 -17.36 3.02 -3.87
CA GLU A 104 -16.77 2.26 -2.76
C GLU A 104 -15.27 2.55 -2.53
N ASN A 105 -14.52 2.92 -3.57
CA ASN A 105 -13.06 2.96 -3.54
C ASN A 105 -12.44 4.31 -3.94
N GLN A 106 -13.22 5.32 -4.32
CA GLN A 106 -12.71 6.61 -4.81
C GLN A 106 -11.67 7.25 -3.88
N TYR A 107 -11.88 7.22 -2.56
CA TYR A 107 -10.92 7.79 -1.62
C TYR A 107 -9.61 7.00 -1.53
N LYS A 108 -9.60 5.73 -1.94
CA LYS A 108 -8.35 4.96 -2.03
C LYS A 108 -7.39 5.53 -3.08
N LEU A 109 -7.87 6.29 -4.06
CA LEU A 109 -7.02 7.06 -4.97
C LEU A 109 -6.20 8.11 -4.20
N ILE A 110 -6.83 8.84 -3.28
CA ILE A 110 -6.17 9.80 -2.38
C ILE A 110 -5.18 9.05 -1.46
N GLY A 111 -5.62 7.93 -0.88
CA GLY A 111 -4.77 7.07 -0.06
C GLY A 111 -3.51 6.60 -0.80
N CYS A 112 -3.64 6.23 -2.08
CA CYS A 112 -2.52 5.88 -2.95
C CYS A 112 -1.58 7.06 -3.21
N MET A 113 -2.08 8.29 -3.38
CA MET A 113 -1.24 9.50 -3.50
C MET A 113 -0.41 9.76 -2.24
N LEU A 114 -0.93 9.42 -1.06
CA LEU A 114 -0.23 9.58 0.22
C LEU A 114 0.88 8.54 0.47
N LEU A 115 1.00 7.50 -0.35
CA LEU A 115 1.96 6.42 -0.12
C LEU A 115 3.41 6.91 -0.10
N TYR A 116 3.74 7.98 -0.84
CA TYR A 116 5.07 8.59 -0.77
C TYR A 116 5.34 9.11 0.65
N GLN A 117 4.43 9.87 1.24
CA GLN A 117 4.61 10.40 2.59
C GLN A 117 4.64 9.26 3.63
N ILE A 118 3.81 8.24 3.44
CA ILE A 118 3.71 7.08 4.33
C ILE A 118 5.01 6.26 4.33
N PHE A 119 5.59 5.96 3.16
CA PHE A 119 6.75 5.08 3.07
C PHE A 119 8.08 5.85 2.97
N ASN A 120 8.19 6.85 2.09
CA ASN A 120 9.46 7.55 1.88
C ASN A 120 9.80 8.49 3.03
N GLN A 121 8.81 9.20 3.58
CA GLN A 121 9.03 10.16 4.67
C GLN A 121 8.71 9.59 6.05
N CYS A 122 8.05 8.43 6.13
CA CYS A 122 7.48 7.89 7.36
C CYS A 122 6.66 8.95 8.13
N ASN A 123 5.98 9.83 7.39
CA ASN A 123 5.12 10.87 7.95
C ASN A 123 3.76 10.25 8.28
N CYS A 124 3.73 9.32 9.23
CA CYS A 124 2.54 8.55 9.63
C CYS A 124 2.71 7.96 11.03
N GLU A 125 1.63 7.49 11.63
CA GLU A 125 1.70 6.69 12.85
C GLU A 125 1.73 5.20 12.49
N ILE A 126 2.53 4.41 13.21
CA ILE A 126 2.67 2.98 12.92
C ILE A 126 2.22 2.17 14.12
N TYR A 127 1.44 1.14 13.84
CA TYR A 127 0.88 0.23 14.83
C TYR A 127 1.24 -1.21 14.50
N THR A 128 1.31 -2.05 15.53
CA THR A 128 1.48 -3.49 15.38
C THR A 128 0.33 -4.27 16.00
N THR A 129 0.00 -5.40 15.37
CA THR A 129 -0.97 -6.38 15.90
C THR A 129 -0.31 -7.37 16.87
N LEU A 130 1.02 -7.32 17.01
CA LEU A 130 1.78 -8.20 17.88
C LEU A 130 1.50 -7.90 19.35
N GLY A 131 1.45 -8.96 20.15
CA GLY A 131 1.11 -8.89 21.57
C GLY A 131 -0.39 -8.72 21.86
N ILE A 132 -1.25 -8.57 20.86
CA ILE A 132 -2.70 -8.45 21.07
C ILE A 132 -3.31 -9.86 21.30
N PRO A 133 -4.13 -10.05 22.35
CA PRO A 133 -4.80 -11.33 22.59
C PRO A 133 -5.66 -11.78 21.40
N LYS A 134 -5.48 -13.02 20.95
CA LYS A 134 -6.24 -13.61 19.82
C LYS A 134 -7.77 -13.62 20.03
N THR A 135 -8.23 -13.52 21.29
CA THR A 135 -9.64 -13.43 21.65
C THR A 135 -10.28 -12.09 21.29
N HIS A 136 -9.49 -11.04 21.05
CA HIS A 136 -10.01 -9.73 20.69
C HIS A 136 -10.70 -9.76 19.31
N LYS A 137 -11.88 -9.13 19.18
CA LYS A 137 -12.73 -9.24 17.98
C LYS A 137 -12.01 -8.83 16.68
N MET A 138 -11.18 -7.78 16.73
CA MET A 138 -10.40 -7.32 15.58
C MET A 138 -9.33 -8.31 15.13
N MET A 139 -8.81 -9.14 16.05
CA MET A 139 -7.80 -10.14 15.72
C MET A 139 -8.31 -11.20 14.73
N LYS A 140 -9.63 -11.39 14.62
CA LYS A 140 -10.20 -12.27 13.59
C LYS A 140 -9.83 -11.80 12.18
N ARG A 141 -9.95 -10.49 11.91
CA ARG A 141 -9.58 -9.89 10.61
C ARG A 141 -8.08 -9.95 10.40
N PHE A 142 -7.32 -9.46 11.37
CA PHE A 142 -5.85 -9.41 11.27
C PHE A 142 -5.23 -10.79 11.11
N THR A 143 -5.71 -11.81 11.84
CA THR A 143 -5.23 -13.19 11.69
C THR A 143 -5.58 -13.77 10.33
N ARG A 144 -6.83 -13.60 9.88
CA ARG A 144 -7.29 -14.11 8.56
C ARG A 144 -6.46 -13.51 7.42
N ASP A 145 -6.19 -12.22 7.50
CA ASP A 145 -5.53 -11.49 6.43
C ASP A 145 -3.99 -11.43 6.63
N ASN A 146 -3.48 -12.05 7.69
CA ASN A 146 -2.06 -12.08 8.09
C ASN A 146 -1.46 -10.67 8.24
N ILE A 147 -2.14 -9.78 8.97
CA ILE A 147 -1.73 -8.38 9.19
C ILE A 147 -0.89 -8.28 10.45
N HIS A 148 0.29 -7.67 10.34
CA HIS A 148 1.27 -7.50 11.43
C HIS A 148 1.53 -6.04 11.78
N PHE A 149 1.58 -5.17 10.78
CA PHE A 149 1.81 -3.74 10.93
C PHE A 149 0.76 -2.95 10.17
N ILE A 150 0.45 -1.77 10.67
CA ILE A 150 -0.57 -0.89 10.10
C ILE A 150 -0.03 0.53 10.13
N PHE A 151 0.14 1.12 8.96
CA PHE A 151 0.65 2.49 8.79
C PHE A 151 -0.55 3.42 8.62
N VAL A 152 -0.63 4.46 9.42
CA VAL A 152 -1.81 5.30 9.58
C VAL A 152 -1.49 6.76 9.25
N LYS A 153 -2.20 7.31 8.27
CA LYS A 153 -2.15 8.73 7.89
C LYS A 153 -3.55 9.31 7.95
N ALA A 154 -3.72 10.43 8.65
CA ALA A 154 -5.01 11.10 8.77
C ALA A 154 -4.98 12.57 8.27
N PRO A 155 -4.87 12.83 6.95
CA PRO A 155 -4.99 14.19 6.44
C PRO A 155 -6.45 14.65 6.42
N ASN A 156 -6.71 15.89 6.82
CA ASN A 156 -8.02 16.57 6.74
C ASN A 156 -9.19 15.72 7.27
N ASN A 157 -8.99 15.08 8.42
CA ASN A 157 -9.96 14.20 9.09
C ASN A 157 -10.37 12.93 8.31
N LEU A 158 -9.72 12.62 7.18
CA LEU A 158 -9.87 11.32 6.52
C LEU A 158 -8.81 10.36 7.04
N PHE A 159 -9.22 9.20 7.53
CA PHE A 159 -8.30 8.24 8.11
C PHE A 159 -7.93 7.15 7.09
N PHE A 160 -6.66 7.10 6.68
CA PHE A 160 -6.13 6.07 5.80
C PHE A 160 -5.23 5.13 6.59
N SER A 161 -5.46 3.82 6.44
CA SER A 161 -4.55 2.81 6.98
C SER A 161 -4.07 1.85 5.90
N VAL A 162 -2.76 1.63 5.86
CA VAL A 162 -2.11 0.62 5.02
C VAL A 162 -1.77 -0.57 5.88
N GLU A 163 -2.46 -1.68 5.65
CA GLU A 163 -2.24 -2.94 6.36
C GLU A 163 -1.11 -3.74 5.68
N LEU A 164 -0.12 -4.12 6.47
CA LEU A 164 1.06 -4.86 6.03
C LEU A 164 0.97 -6.33 6.42
N SER A 165 1.23 -7.20 5.45
CA SER A 165 1.38 -8.63 5.65
C SER A 165 2.79 -9.11 5.40
N THR A 166 3.11 -10.30 5.89
CA THR A 166 4.35 -11.00 5.54
C THR A 166 4.04 -12.19 4.63
N SER A 167 4.96 -12.51 3.71
CA SER A 167 4.86 -13.69 2.84
C SER A 167 6.08 -14.60 2.94
N GLN A 168 7.26 -14.04 3.23
CA GLN A 168 8.54 -14.75 3.23
C GLN A 168 9.54 -14.08 4.18
N ASN A 169 10.52 -14.86 4.65
CA ASN A 169 11.70 -14.33 5.30
C ASN A 169 12.82 -14.11 4.26
N ASN A 170 13.68 -13.13 4.48
CA ASN A 170 14.89 -12.94 3.69
C ASN A 170 15.93 -14.04 3.98
N GLU A 171 17.08 -13.99 3.30
CA GLU A 171 18.17 -14.97 3.45
C GLU A 171 18.73 -15.03 4.89
N ASN A 172 18.54 -13.97 5.68
CA ASN A 172 18.96 -13.87 7.09
C ASN A 172 17.84 -14.28 8.08
N GLY A 173 16.67 -14.72 7.58
CA GLY A 173 15.54 -15.11 8.43
C GLY A 173 14.65 -13.95 8.89
N GLU A 174 14.87 -12.71 8.44
CA GLU A 174 14.04 -11.55 8.78
C GLU A 174 12.77 -11.52 7.90
N ALA A 175 11.61 -11.29 8.50
CA ALA A 175 10.35 -11.20 7.76
C ALA A 175 10.33 -10.02 6.78
N ILE A 176 9.91 -10.27 5.54
CA ILE A 176 9.67 -9.25 4.52
C ILE A 176 8.18 -8.95 4.48
N TYR A 177 7.84 -7.69 4.74
CA TYR A 177 6.47 -7.19 4.71
C TYR A 177 6.12 -6.60 3.36
N PHE A 178 4.84 -6.56 3.03
CA PHE A 178 4.31 -5.90 1.83
C PHE A 178 2.95 -5.26 2.11
N PRO A 179 2.58 -4.17 1.39
CA PRO A 179 1.25 -3.58 1.50
C PRO A 179 0.20 -4.53 0.93
N ARG A 180 -0.72 -4.97 1.79
CA ARG A 180 -1.80 -5.88 1.40
C ARG A 180 -3.08 -5.13 1.06
N SER A 181 -3.42 -4.13 1.85
CA SER A 181 -4.72 -3.47 1.75
C SER A 181 -4.66 -2.03 2.25
N LEU A 182 -5.45 -1.16 1.65
CA LEU A 182 -5.68 0.20 2.11
C LEU A 182 -7.13 0.32 2.59
N LYS A 183 -7.31 0.74 3.83
CA LYS A 183 -8.63 0.96 4.45
C LYS A 183 -8.86 2.45 4.70
N LEU A 184 -10.15 2.78 4.78
CA LEU A 184 -10.66 4.11 5.10
C LEU A 184 -11.37 4.01 6.44
N ASN A 185 -11.23 5.04 7.28
CA ASN A 185 -11.98 5.20 8.53
C ASN A 185 -11.89 3.97 9.47
N ASP A 186 -10.71 3.35 9.53
CA ASP A 186 -10.41 2.21 10.40
C ASP A 186 -9.76 2.67 11.72
N ASP A 187 -10.40 3.67 12.36
CA ASP A 187 -9.97 4.34 13.59
C ASP A 187 -9.75 3.38 14.78
N LYS A 188 -10.47 2.26 14.79
CA LYS A 188 -10.32 1.19 15.80
C LYS A 188 -8.91 0.62 15.89
N VAL A 189 -8.09 0.76 14.84
CA VAL A 189 -6.66 0.40 14.89
C VAL A 189 -5.96 1.12 16.03
N ILE A 190 -6.21 2.42 16.20
CA ILE A 190 -5.56 3.25 17.22
C ILE A 190 -5.93 2.79 18.64
N GLN A 191 -7.16 2.31 18.82
CA GLN A 191 -7.69 1.93 20.13
C GLN A 191 -7.23 0.54 20.59
N VAL A 192 -6.81 -0.30 19.65
CA VAL A 192 -6.60 -1.74 19.88
C VAL A 192 -5.15 -2.15 19.67
N CYS A 193 -4.47 -1.56 18.69
CA CYS A 193 -3.13 -1.95 18.32
C CYS A 193 -2.07 -1.18 19.10
N ASN A 194 -0.92 -1.79 19.28
CA ASN A 194 0.19 -1.18 19.99
C ASN A 194 0.92 -0.22 19.05
N LYS A 195 1.09 1.04 19.45
CA LYS A 195 1.90 2.01 18.70
C LYS A 195 3.37 1.60 18.74
N VAL A 196 4.05 1.73 17.60
CA VAL A 196 5.48 1.41 17.44
C VAL A 196 6.16 2.65 16.88
N ASN A 197 7.28 3.03 17.49
CA ASN A 197 8.11 4.10 16.96
C ASN A 197 9.03 3.55 15.88
N VAL A 198 9.11 4.27 14.77
CA VAL A 198 9.83 3.83 13.59
C VAL A 198 10.73 4.96 13.08
N THR A 199 11.94 4.63 12.66
CA THR A 199 12.87 5.59 12.05
C THR A 199 13.36 5.05 10.71
N ASN A 200 13.37 5.92 9.69
CA ASN A 200 13.88 5.58 8.36
C ASN A 200 15.36 5.24 8.43
N LEU A 201 15.74 4.08 7.92
CA LEU A 201 17.14 3.68 7.77
C LEU A 201 17.59 3.84 6.32
N GLU A 202 16.90 3.17 5.40
CA GLU A 202 17.33 3.09 4.01
C GLU A 202 16.14 2.87 3.07
N ILE A 203 16.23 3.45 1.87
CA ILE A 203 15.33 3.16 0.75
C ILE A 203 16.18 2.77 -0.44
N SER A 204 16.00 1.56 -0.96
CA SER A 204 16.76 1.06 -2.10
C SER A 204 15.83 0.50 -3.18
N ARG A 205 16.31 0.39 -4.42
CA ARG A 205 15.55 -0.24 -5.50
C ARG A 205 15.61 -1.76 -5.36
N LEU A 206 14.48 -2.43 -5.52
CA LEU A 206 14.45 -3.88 -5.59
C LEU A 206 15.19 -4.35 -6.84
N SER A 207 16.20 -5.20 -6.66
CA SER A 207 16.91 -5.76 -7.81
C SER A 207 15.99 -6.71 -8.56
N THR A 208 15.71 -6.44 -9.83
CA THR A 208 15.15 -7.46 -10.72
C THR A 208 16.25 -8.49 -11.00
N LYS A 209 16.34 -9.56 -10.20
CA LYS A 209 17.14 -10.73 -10.60
C LYS A 209 16.54 -11.24 -11.93
N LYS A 210 17.13 -10.87 -13.07
CA LYS A 210 16.79 -11.46 -14.37
C LYS A 210 16.99 -12.96 -14.23
N ARG A 211 15.90 -13.73 -14.24
CA ARG A 211 15.98 -15.18 -14.44
C ARG A 211 16.71 -15.39 -15.76
N LYS A 212 18.00 -15.77 -15.71
CA LYS A 212 18.71 -16.29 -16.88
C LYS A 212 17.92 -17.52 -17.31
N HIS A 213 17.13 -17.40 -18.37
CA HIS A 213 16.61 -18.56 -19.07
C HIS A 213 17.85 -19.34 -19.55
N ARG A 214 18.20 -20.41 -18.84
CA ARG A 214 19.02 -21.47 -19.41
C ARG A 214 18.19 -22.06 -20.55
N ARG A 215 18.50 -21.66 -21.79
CA ARG A 215 18.13 -22.42 -22.98
C ARG A 215 18.74 -23.81 -22.78
N LYS A 216 17.89 -24.81 -22.59
CA LYS A 216 18.24 -26.21 -22.85
C LYS A 216 18.01 -26.47 -24.33
#